data_AF-A0A381KM95-F1
#
_entry.id   AF-A0A381KM95-F1
#
_cell.length_a   1.000
_cell.length_b   1.000
_cell.length_c   1.000
_cell.angle_alpha   90.00
_cell.angle_beta   90.00
_cell.angle_gamma   90.00
#
_symmetry.space_group_name_H-M   'P 1'
#
loop_
_entity.id
_entity.type
_entity.pdbx_description
1 polymer ?
#
loop_
_entity_poly.entity_id
_entity_poly.type
_entity_poly.pdbx_seq_one_letter_code
_entity_poly.pdbx_strand_id
1 'polypeptide(L)'
;MLVSIHLNAEKNGNTATGIETWYRNKATDGSKELAQTVQSTIVSYVKVRDRGIVENNFEVLRESNMPAILIECGFLTTPSEEQKIINEKYQDQLAEGIVQGVLSYLDSKGNK
;
A
#
# COMPACT_ATOMS: atom_id res chain seq x y z
N MET A 1 -7.14 5.88 11.85
CA MET A 1 -6.25 5.18 10.89
C MET A 1 -5.56 6.21 10.01
N LEU A 2 -4.36 5.90 9.51
CA LEU A 2 -3.61 6.70 8.53
C LEU A 2 -3.25 5.83 7.31
N VAL A 3 -3.37 6.38 6.11
CA VAL A 3 -2.91 5.76 4.86
C VAL A 3 -2.08 6.79 4.10
N SER A 4 -0.77 6.55 3.98
CA SER A 4 0.14 7.36 3.16
C SER A 4 0.25 6.75 1.76
N ILE A 5 0.22 7.57 0.71
CA ILE A 5 0.27 7.14 -0.68
C ILE A 5 1.58 7.62 -1.31
N HIS A 6 2.39 6.68 -1.78
CA HIS A 6 3.72 6.94 -2.35
C HIS A 6 3.92 6.17 -3.67
N LEU A 7 4.98 6.53 -4.38
CA LEU A 7 5.53 5.77 -5.50
C LEU A 7 6.96 5.39 -5.18
N ASN A 8 7.31 4.13 -5.48
CA ASN A 8 8.62 3.59 -5.20
C ASN A 8 9.62 4.04 -6.27
N ALA A 9 10.90 3.88 -5.97
CA ALA A 9 11.99 4.19 -6.88
C ALA A 9 13.18 3.25 -6.64
N GLU A 10 13.76 2.72 -7.71
CA GLU A 10 15.06 2.08 -7.64
C GLU A 10 16.17 3.14 -7.72
N LYS A 11 17.11 3.12 -6.76
CA LYS A 11 18.21 4.09 -6.74
C LYS A 11 19.14 3.95 -7.96
N ASN A 12 19.38 2.72 -8.40
CA ASN A 12 20.29 2.37 -9.50
C ASN A 12 19.65 1.31 -10.41
N GLY A 13 18.40 1.52 -10.84
CA GLY A 13 17.64 0.55 -11.63
C GLY A 13 16.37 1.15 -12.24
N ASN A 14 15.73 0.38 -13.12
CA ASN A 14 14.49 0.74 -13.81
C ASN A 14 13.68 -0.51 -14.22
N THR A 15 13.79 -1.59 -13.44
CA THR A 15 13.21 -2.91 -13.75
C THR A 15 12.27 -3.45 -12.69
N ALA A 16 12.32 -2.93 -11.46
CA ALA A 16 11.43 -3.33 -10.39
C ALA A 16 9.98 -2.95 -10.72
N THR A 17 9.06 -3.83 -10.34
CA THR A 17 7.62 -3.66 -10.54
C THR A 17 6.86 -4.16 -9.32
N GLY A 18 5.60 -3.75 -9.21
CA GLY A 18 4.66 -4.22 -8.20
C GLY A 18 4.45 -3.24 -7.05
N ILE A 19 3.52 -3.61 -6.19
CA ILE A 19 3.06 -2.81 -5.04
C ILE A 19 3.48 -3.50 -3.75
N GLU A 20 3.90 -2.71 -2.76
CA GLU A 20 4.14 -3.13 -1.37
C GLU A 20 3.48 -2.16 -0.40
N THR A 21 3.05 -2.68 0.75
CA THR A 21 2.45 -1.88 1.82
C THR A 21 3.29 -1.97 3.09
N TRP A 22 3.74 -0.82 3.58
CA TRP A 22 4.60 -0.71 4.75
C TRP A 22 3.80 -0.40 6.01
N TYR A 23 4.29 -0.90 7.14
CA TYR A 23 3.77 -0.61 8.48
C TYR A 23 4.93 -0.45 9.48
N ARG A 24 4.65 0.17 10.63
CA ARG A 24 5.67 0.39 11.67
C ARG A 24 6.26 -0.93 12.18
N ASN A 25 7.57 -0.95 12.41
CA ASN A 25 8.28 -2.06 13.06
C ASN A 25 7.59 -2.52 14.36
N LYS A 26 7.36 -3.83 14.50
CA LYS A 26 6.71 -4.44 15.67
C LYS A 26 5.35 -3.82 16.03
N ALA A 27 4.58 -3.39 15.03
CA ALA A 27 3.24 -2.84 15.27
C ALA A 27 2.34 -3.88 15.99
N THR A 28 1.65 -3.43 17.03
CA THR A 28 0.67 -4.22 17.82
C THR A 28 -0.71 -3.55 17.86
N ASP A 29 -0.87 -2.43 17.16
CA ASP A 29 -2.05 -1.58 17.18
C ASP A 29 -3.08 -1.91 16.10
N GLY A 30 -2.78 -2.87 15.21
CA GLY A 30 -3.62 -3.19 14.06
C GLY A 30 -3.02 -2.76 12.71
N SER A 31 -1.88 -2.07 12.68
CA SER A 31 -1.24 -1.60 11.43
C SER A 31 -0.84 -2.75 10.50
N LYS A 32 -0.38 -3.88 11.06
CA LYS A 32 0.01 -5.05 10.26
C LYS A 32 -1.20 -5.69 9.58
N GLU A 33 -2.31 -5.84 10.31
CA GLU A 33 -3.57 -6.37 9.80
C GLU A 33 -4.17 -5.45 8.73
N LEU A 34 -4.08 -4.13 8.95
CA LEU A 34 -4.47 -3.13 7.96
C LEU A 34 -3.62 -3.26 6.68
N ALA A 35 -2.29 -3.32 6.82
CA ALA A 35 -1.38 -3.47 5.68
C ALA A 35 -1.69 -4.74 4.88
N GLN A 36 -1.90 -5.88 5.54
CA GLN A 36 -2.18 -7.15 4.88
C GLN A 36 -3.52 -7.13 4.15
N THR A 37 -4.55 -6.54 4.76
CA THR A 37 -5.89 -6.44 4.18
C THR A 37 -5.88 -5.54 2.95
N VAL A 38 -5.24 -4.37 3.05
CA VAL A 38 -5.13 -3.40 1.95
C VAL A 38 -4.28 -3.97 0.82
N GLN A 39 -3.11 -4.53 1.10
CA GLN A 39 -2.22 -5.12 0.09
C GLN A 39 -2.92 -6.21 -0.72
N SER A 40 -3.54 -7.18 -0.06
CA SER A 40 -4.23 -8.29 -0.73
C SER A 40 -5.43 -7.80 -1.56
N THR A 41 -6.15 -6.79 -1.06
CA THR A 41 -7.28 -6.20 -1.80
C THR A 41 -6.80 -5.48 -3.06
N ILE A 42 -5.80 -4.60 -2.97
CA ILE A 42 -5.22 -3.91 -4.13
C ILE A 42 -4.81 -4.88 -5.23
N VAL A 43 -4.07 -5.94 -4.87
CA VAL A 43 -3.60 -6.96 -5.83
C VAL A 43 -4.76 -7.62 -6.58
N SER A 44 -5.89 -7.83 -5.92
CA SER A 44 -7.09 -8.39 -6.57
C SER A 44 -7.76 -7.44 -7.58
N TYR A 45 -7.65 -6.12 -7.37
CA TYR A 45 -8.25 -5.09 -8.22
C TYR A 45 -7.40 -4.79 -9.46
N VAL A 46 -6.09 -4.54 -9.27
CA VAL A 46 -5.20 -4.07 -10.35
C VAL A 46 -4.32 -5.16 -10.94
N LYS A 47 -4.32 -6.38 -10.37
CA LYS A 47 -3.59 -7.56 -10.88
C LYS A 47 -2.10 -7.30 -11.14
N VAL A 48 -1.45 -6.62 -10.22
CA VAL A 48 -0.01 -6.33 -10.26
C VAL A 48 0.81 -7.38 -9.51
N ARG A 49 2.14 -7.31 -9.65
CA ARG A 49 3.05 -8.11 -8.82
C ARG A 49 2.86 -7.75 -7.35
N ASP A 50 2.49 -8.72 -6.54
CA ASP A 50 2.43 -8.60 -5.09
C ASP A 50 3.83 -8.69 -4.50
N ARG A 51 4.29 -7.61 -3.85
CA ARG A 51 5.57 -7.57 -3.14
C ARG A 51 5.40 -7.76 -1.62
N GLY A 52 4.16 -7.94 -1.16
CA GLY A 52 3.82 -8.21 0.22
C GLY A 52 3.79 -6.97 1.11
N ILE A 53 3.90 -7.23 2.41
CA ILE A 53 3.93 -6.21 3.45
C ILE A 53 5.32 -6.12 4.08
N VAL A 54 5.75 -4.91 4.44
CA VAL A 54 7.12 -4.64 4.90
C VAL A 54 7.11 -3.87 6.21
N GLU A 55 7.93 -4.29 7.17
CA GLU A 55 8.22 -3.47 8.35
C GLU A 55 9.16 -2.31 7.95
N ASN A 56 8.76 -1.08 8.25
CA ASN A 56 9.58 0.10 7.99
C ASN A 56 9.52 1.07 9.18
N ASN A 57 10.61 1.82 9.39
CA ASN A 57 10.74 2.79 10.47
C ASN A 57 10.51 4.24 9.97
N PHE A 58 9.70 4.41 8.94
CA PHE A 58 9.40 5.71 8.34
C PHE A 58 8.65 6.61 9.35
N GLU A 59 9.03 7.88 9.43
CA GLU A 59 8.60 8.78 10.51
C GLU A 59 7.08 8.93 10.60
N VAL A 60 6.40 9.08 9.46
CA VAL A 60 4.92 9.17 9.41
C VAL A 60 4.23 7.94 10.00
N LEU A 61 4.85 6.75 9.90
CA LEU A 61 4.33 5.51 10.48
C LEU A 61 4.68 5.40 11.96
N ARG A 62 5.89 5.85 12.35
CA ARG A 62 6.38 5.72 13.72
C ARG A 62 5.69 6.67 14.70
N GLU A 63 5.47 7.92 14.29
CA GLU A 63 4.95 8.98 15.16
C GLU A 63 3.41 9.08 15.17
N SER A 64 2.74 8.18 14.44
CA SER A 64 1.28 8.13 14.39
C SER A 64 0.69 7.31 15.55
N ASN A 65 -0.39 7.81 16.14
CA ASN A 65 -1.04 7.21 17.34
C ASN A 65 -2.24 6.31 17.00
N MET A 66 -2.35 5.86 15.75
CA MET A 66 -3.43 5.03 15.24
C MET A 66 -2.86 4.04 14.22
N PRO A 67 -3.59 2.97 13.84
CA PRO A 67 -3.15 2.07 12.77
C PRO A 67 -2.75 2.85 11.52
N ALA A 68 -1.52 2.65 11.05
CA ALA A 68 -0.91 3.45 10.00
C ALA A 68 -0.16 2.60 8.98
N ILE A 69 -0.39 2.88 7.70
CA ILE A 69 0.29 2.23 6.57
C ILE A 69 0.80 3.23 5.55
N LEU A 70 1.82 2.83 4.78
CA LEU A 70 2.30 3.55 3.61
C LEU A 70 2.27 2.59 2.41
N ILE A 71 1.61 2.98 1.34
CA ILE A 71 1.45 2.16 0.14
C ILE A 71 2.40 2.68 -0.92
N GLU A 72 3.31 1.83 -1.38
CA GLU A 72 4.16 2.09 -2.54
C GLU A 72 3.45 1.60 -3.80
N CYS A 73 2.80 2.51 -4.52
CA CYS A 73 1.80 2.22 -5.56
C CYS A 73 2.39 1.82 -6.94
N GLY A 74 3.64 1.37 -6.97
CA GLY A 74 4.40 1.05 -8.17
C GLY A 74 5.70 1.84 -8.25
N PHE A 75 6.59 1.46 -9.17
CA PHE A 75 7.91 2.06 -9.32
C PHE A 75 7.92 3.14 -10.40
N LEU A 76 8.00 4.42 -10.01
CA LEU A 76 8.05 5.53 -10.98
C LEU A 76 9.31 5.47 -11.86
N THR A 77 10.40 4.88 -11.35
CA THR A 77 11.65 4.69 -12.10
C THR A 77 11.54 3.66 -13.23
N THR A 78 10.48 2.85 -13.27
CA THR A 78 10.30 1.77 -14.24
C THR A 78 9.31 2.19 -15.32
N PRO A 79 9.72 2.32 -16.61
CA PRO A 79 8.86 2.87 -17.65
C PRO A 79 7.51 2.17 -17.83
N SER A 80 7.47 0.83 -17.68
CA SER A 80 6.22 0.06 -17.80
C SER A 80 5.26 0.27 -16.63
N GLU A 81 5.76 0.67 -15.46
CA GLU A 81 4.95 1.03 -14.30
C GLU A 81 4.52 2.50 -14.38
N GLU A 82 5.40 3.41 -14.80
CA GLU A 82 5.07 4.82 -15.03
C GLU A 82 3.84 4.96 -15.95
N GLN A 83 3.81 4.22 -17.06
CA GLN A 83 2.66 4.22 -17.99
C GLN A 83 1.34 3.79 -17.34
N LYS A 84 1.38 2.91 -16.33
CA LYS A 84 0.20 2.55 -15.54
C LYS A 84 -0.13 3.64 -14.53
N ILE A 85 0.87 4.14 -13.82
CA ILE A 85 0.72 5.14 -12.75
C ILE A 85 0.06 6.41 -13.29
N ILE A 86 0.39 6.87 -14.50
CA ILE A 86 -0.21 8.07 -15.09
C ILE A 86 -1.57 7.81 -15.76
N ASN A 87 -2.00 6.55 -15.85
CA ASN A 87 -3.26 6.19 -16.48
C ASN A 87 -4.43 6.37 -15.49
N GLU A 88 -5.36 7.27 -15.78
CA GLU A 88 -6.50 7.59 -14.89
C GLU A 88 -7.33 6.36 -14.54
N LYS A 89 -7.61 5.47 -15.51
CA LYS A 89 -8.37 4.25 -15.24
C LYS A 89 -7.63 3.31 -14.27
N TYR A 90 -6.31 3.21 -14.40
CA TYR A 90 -5.51 2.43 -13.44
C TYR A 90 -5.51 3.08 -12.05
N GLN A 91 -5.41 4.42 -11.97
CA GLN A 91 -5.52 5.15 -10.71
C GLN A 91 -6.88 4.91 -10.04
N ASP A 92 -7.98 4.94 -10.80
CA ASP A 92 -9.33 4.65 -10.27
C ASP A 92 -9.44 3.22 -9.73
N GLN A 93 -8.92 2.23 -10.47
CA GLN A 93 -8.93 0.83 -10.01
C GLN A 93 -8.07 0.63 -8.76
N LEU A 94 -6.92 1.31 -8.68
CA LEU A 94 -6.05 1.27 -7.52
C LEU A 94 -6.72 1.95 -6.31
N ALA A 95 -7.31 3.13 -6.49
CA ALA A 95 -8.04 3.85 -5.46
C ALA A 95 -9.21 3.03 -4.92
N GLU A 96 -9.99 2.39 -5.80
CA GLU A 96 -11.07 1.49 -5.40
C GLU A 96 -10.53 0.31 -4.57
N GLY A 97 -9.42 -0.32 -5.00
CA GLY A 97 -8.77 -1.39 -4.24
C GLY A 97 -8.32 -0.95 -2.85
N ILE A 98 -7.79 0.27 -2.72
CA ILE A 98 -7.42 0.87 -1.42
C ILE A 98 -8.65 1.08 -0.54
N VAL A 99 -9.70 1.71 -1.09
CA VAL A 99 -10.95 1.99 -0.37
C VAL A 99 -11.57 0.70 0.15
N GLN A 100 -11.70 -0.32 -0.71
CA GLN A 100 -12.30 -1.59 -0.33
C GLN A 100 -11.46 -2.34 0.71
N GLY A 101 -10.14 -2.27 0.63
CA GLY A 101 -9.24 -2.84 1.64
C GLY A 101 -9.39 -2.16 3.00
N VAL A 102 -9.52 -0.84 3.00
CA VAL A 102 -9.77 -0.04 4.20
C VAL A 102 -11.14 -0.36 4.80
N LEU A 103 -12.20 -0.39 4.00
CA LEU A 103 -13.56 -0.71 4.46
C LEU A 103 -13.61 -2.12 5.07
N SER A 104 -12.96 -3.09 4.42
CA SER A 104 -12.87 -4.48 4.93
C SER A 104 -12.16 -4.55 6.28
N TYR A 105 -11.07 -3.79 6.47
CA TYR A 105 -10.39 -3.69 7.76
C TYR A 105 -11.30 -3.09 8.84
N LEU A 106 -11.99 -1.98 8.52
CA LEU A 106 -12.87 -1.30 9.47
C LEU A 106 -14.05 -2.18 9.89
N ASP A 107 -14.69 -2.90 8.97
CA ASP A 107 -15.80 -3.80 9.29
C ASP A 107 -15.35 -4.96 10.21
N SER A 108 -14.18 -5.54 9.93
CA SER A 108 -13.61 -6.61 10.76
C SER A 108 -13.26 -6.20 12.20
N LYS A 109 -13.02 -4.89 12.43
CA LYS A 109 -12.68 -4.33 13.74
C LYS A 109 -13.85 -3.63 14.42
N GLY A 110 -14.85 -3.18 13.67
CA GLY A 110 -16.08 -2.54 14.16
C GLY A 110 -17.11 -3.53 14.68
N ASN A 111 -17.06 -4.79 14.24
CA ASN A 111 -17.91 -5.87 14.75
C ASN A 111 -17.39 -6.50 16.06
N LYS A 112 -16.76 -5.70 16.93
CA LYS A 112 -16.30 -6.10 18.26
C LYS A 112 -16.87 -5.19 19.34
#